data_AF-A0A3N1CVQ8-F1
#
_entry.id   AF-A0A3N1CVQ8-F1
#
_cell.length_a   1.000
_cell.length_b   1.000
_cell.length_c   1.000
_cell.angle_alpha   90.00
_cell.angle_beta   90.00
_cell.angle_gamma   90.00
#
_symmetry.space_group_name_H-M   'P 1'
#
loop_
_entity.id
_entity.type
_entity.pdbx_description
1 polymer ?
#
loop_
_entity_poly.entity_id
_entity_poly.type
_entity_poly.pdbx_seq_one_letter_code
_entity_poly.pdbx_strand_id
1 'polypeptide(L)'
;MSDPTADGAPGGTRFKPLYEARVAVDGGILAHGRATGRARSGDGALAFDLRMPAELGGDGGGPNPEQLFAAAFAASVHGELTLVARQHLLDPAPITVQATVAVGRDPADGGYLLQANVEVAWPGVPRATARRLLARALTHCPYTKMTARGIPATVALAPEPGAG
;
A
#
# COMPACT_ATOMS: atom_id res chain seq x y z
N MET A 1 22.79 33.93 18.43
CA MET A 1 23.23 32.54 18.22
C MET A 1 22.26 31.97 17.20
N SER A 2 22.72 31.85 15.96
CA SER A 2 21.89 31.72 14.76
C SER A 2 21.38 30.29 14.55
N ASP A 3 20.13 30.19 14.13
CA ASP A 3 19.40 28.97 13.79
C ASP A 3 19.87 28.39 12.44
N PRO A 4 20.34 27.13 12.35
CA PRO A 4 20.81 26.55 11.10
C PRO A 4 19.73 25.66 10.46
N THR A 5 18.64 26.25 9.98
CA THR A 5 17.77 25.56 9.00
C THR A 5 17.42 26.49 7.84
N ALA A 6 18.39 26.71 6.97
CA ALA A 6 18.13 27.26 5.65
C ALA A 6 19.18 26.72 4.68
N ASP A 7 19.08 25.43 4.36
CA ASP A 7 19.77 24.91 3.19
C ASP A 7 18.93 25.26 1.96
N GLY A 8 19.41 26.29 1.24
CA GLY A 8 18.82 26.79 0.02
C GLY A 8 19.22 25.90 -1.15
N ALA A 9 18.24 25.25 -1.77
CA ALA A 9 18.37 24.75 -3.14
C ALA A 9 17.56 25.67 -4.08
N PRO A 10 18.15 26.18 -5.18
CA PRO A 10 17.44 27.03 -6.13
C PRO A 10 16.53 26.18 -7.05
N GLY A 11 15.28 26.62 -7.23
CA GLY A 11 14.50 26.34 -8.45
C GLY A 11 13.81 24.98 -8.61
N GLY A 12 13.54 24.23 -7.53
CA GLY A 12 12.66 23.04 -7.57
C GLY A 12 11.37 23.31 -6.80
N THR A 13 10.21 22.94 -7.34
CA THR A 13 8.93 23.04 -6.62
C THR A 13 9.02 22.24 -5.32
N ARG A 14 9.17 22.95 -4.18
CA ARG A 14 9.20 22.34 -2.84
C ARG A 14 7.90 21.54 -2.64
N PHE A 15 8.02 20.33 -2.11
CA PHE A 15 6.86 19.50 -1.76
C PHE A 15 5.93 20.29 -0.82
N LYS A 16 4.66 20.46 -1.23
CA LYS A 16 3.62 21.10 -0.43
C LYS A 16 2.58 20.04 -0.06
N PRO A 17 2.56 19.55 1.20
CA PRO A 17 1.60 18.52 1.59
C PRO A 17 0.17 19.05 1.54
N LEU A 18 -0.75 18.22 1.05
CA LEU A 18 -2.20 18.43 1.21
C LEU A 18 -2.70 17.88 2.55
N TYR A 19 -2.04 16.83 3.04
CA TYR A 19 -2.37 16.12 4.26
C TYR A 19 -1.12 15.38 4.77
N GLU A 20 -1.02 15.21 6.09
CA GLU A 20 0.02 14.43 6.76
C GLU A 20 -0.64 13.50 7.80
N ALA A 21 -0.32 12.20 7.73
CA ALA A 21 -0.69 11.22 8.75
C ALA A 21 0.53 10.90 9.62
N ARG A 22 0.33 10.75 10.93
CA ARG A 22 1.37 10.34 11.87
C ARG A 22 0.96 9.08 12.60
N VAL A 23 1.84 8.08 12.63
CA VAL A 23 1.71 6.86 13.43
C VAL A 23 3.00 6.68 14.22
N ALA A 24 2.88 6.47 15.53
CA ALA A 24 3.98 6.09 16.40
C ALA A 24 3.89 4.59 16.70
N VAL A 25 5.05 3.93 16.76
CA VAL A 25 5.17 2.54 17.22
C VAL A 25 6.12 2.53 18.40
N ASP A 26 5.69 1.96 19.52
CA ASP A 26 6.48 1.85 20.74
C ASP A 26 6.35 0.47 21.38
N GLY A 27 7.30 0.14 22.27
CA GLY A 27 7.43 -1.19 22.84
C GLY A 27 7.90 -2.23 21.81
N GLY A 28 7.71 -3.50 22.15
CA GLY A 28 8.26 -4.63 21.40
C GLY A 28 9.46 -5.24 22.11
N ILE A 29 9.57 -6.55 22.04
CA ILE A 29 10.55 -7.35 22.81
C ILE A 29 11.44 -8.22 21.92
N LEU A 30 11.23 -8.19 20.60
CA LEU A 30 11.95 -9.07 19.68
C LEU A 30 13.31 -8.48 19.33
N ALA A 31 14.35 -9.33 19.44
CA ALA A 31 15.73 -9.00 19.10
C ALA A 31 16.05 -9.11 17.60
N HIS A 32 15.10 -9.59 16.80
CA HIS A 32 15.18 -9.59 15.34
C HIS A 32 14.28 -8.48 14.78
N GLY A 33 14.68 -7.84 13.67
CA GLY A 33 13.95 -6.74 13.03
C GLY A 33 12.60 -7.14 12.42
N ARG A 34 11.67 -7.64 13.24
CA ARG A 34 10.30 -8.02 12.90
C ARG A 34 9.34 -7.40 13.89
N ALA A 35 8.09 -7.30 13.46
CA ALA A 35 7.12 -6.45 14.11
C ALA A 35 6.66 -6.97 15.47
N THR A 36 6.96 -6.18 16.51
CA THR A 36 6.28 -6.18 17.80
C THR A 36 6.12 -4.75 18.29
N GLY A 37 5.35 -4.58 19.36
CA GLY A 37 5.01 -3.28 19.91
C GLY A 37 3.61 -2.86 19.51
N ARG A 38 3.28 -1.60 19.77
CA ARG A 38 1.94 -1.06 19.58
C ARG A 38 1.98 0.15 18.67
N ALA A 39 1.22 0.09 17.58
CA ALA A 39 1.07 1.20 16.65
C ALA A 39 -0.13 2.06 17.02
N ARG A 40 0.04 3.38 17.04
CA ARG A 40 -1.00 4.38 17.33
C ARG A 40 -0.92 5.55 16.37
N SER A 41 -2.01 5.88 15.69
CA SER A 41 -2.11 7.12 14.92
C SER A 41 -2.30 8.33 15.82
N GLY A 42 -1.85 9.50 15.37
CA GLY A 42 -1.93 10.75 16.14
C GLY A 42 -3.36 11.21 16.43
N ASP A 43 -4.32 10.79 15.60
CA ASP A 43 -5.76 11.01 15.79
C ASP A 43 -6.45 9.87 16.55
N GLY A 44 -5.73 8.78 16.88
CA GLY A 44 -6.27 7.61 17.55
C GLY A 44 -7.14 6.68 16.70
N ALA A 45 -7.34 6.97 15.41
CA ALA A 45 -8.14 6.13 14.51
C ALA A 45 -7.54 4.72 14.29
N LEU A 46 -6.21 4.59 14.40
CA LEU A 46 -5.49 3.33 14.40
C LEU A 46 -4.85 3.10 15.77
N ALA A 47 -5.17 1.98 16.40
CA ALA A 47 -4.55 1.56 17.66
C ALA A 47 -4.54 0.02 17.75
N PHE A 48 -3.41 -0.61 17.43
CA PHE A 48 -3.30 -2.07 17.39
C PHE A 48 -1.93 -2.58 17.82
N ASP A 49 -1.90 -3.80 18.36
CA ASP A 49 -0.66 -4.49 18.71
C ASP A 49 -0.11 -5.23 17.49
N LEU A 50 1.12 -4.88 17.10
CA LEU A 50 1.81 -5.53 16.01
C LEU A 50 2.27 -6.92 16.45
N ARG A 51 2.07 -7.91 15.57
CA ARG A 51 2.44 -9.30 15.83
C ARG A 51 3.26 -9.86 14.69
N MET A 52 4.28 -10.62 15.04
CA MET A 52 5.04 -11.39 14.07
C MET A 52 4.16 -12.55 13.53
N PRO A 53 4.12 -12.76 12.20
CA PRO A 53 3.38 -13.87 11.61
C PRO A 53 3.86 -15.24 12.12
N ALA A 54 2.96 -16.21 12.18
CA ALA A 54 3.28 -17.58 12.61
C ALA A 54 4.29 -18.26 11.67
N GLU A 55 4.20 -17.95 10.38
CA GLU A 55 5.10 -18.42 9.32
C GLU A 55 6.55 -17.96 9.51
N LEU A 56 6.75 -16.90 10.30
CA LEU A 56 8.08 -16.40 10.67
C LEU A 56 8.46 -16.79 12.11
N GLY A 57 7.67 -17.61 12.80
CA GLY A 57 7.93 -18.07 14.17
C GLY A 57 7.33 -17.19 15.26
N GLY A 58 6.39 -16.31 14.93
CA GLY A 58 5.66 -15.50 15.90
C GLY A 58 4.36 -16.15 16.38
N ASP A 59 3.68 -15.48 17.32
CA ASP A 59 2.38 -15.94 17.85
C ASP A 59 1.19 -15.62 16.92
N GLY A 60 1.41 -14.81 15.87
CA GLY A 60 0.34 -14.30 15.03
C GLY A 60 -0.70 -13.48 15.81
N GLY A 61 -1.95 -13.48 15.35
CA GLY A 61 -3.07 -12.89 16.09
C GLY A 61 -3.14 -11.35 16.10
N GLY A 62 -2.39 -10.68 15.24
CA GLY A 62 -2.44 -9.23 15.06
C GLY A 62 -1.83 -8.79 13.74
N PRO A 63 -2.00 -7.51 13.35
CA PRO A 63 -1.46 -7.01 12.10
C PRO A 63 0.08 -6.99 12.10
N ASN A 64 0.64 -7.11 10.92
CA ASN A 64 2.06 -6.95 10.63
C ASN A 64 2.29 -5.91 9.52
N PRO A 65 3.52 -5.41 9.34
CA PRO A 65 3.83 -4.41 8.33
C PRO A 65 3.40 -4.79 6.92
N GLU A 66 3.52 -6.06 6.54
CA GLU A 66 3.12 -6.56 5.23
C GLU A 66 1.60 -6.45 5.01
N GLN A 67 0.79 -6.82 6.00
CA GLN A 67 -0.66 -6.65 5.97
C GLN A 67 -1.07 -5.18 5.96
N LEU A 68 -0.39 -4.32 6.73
CA LEU A 68 -0.66 -2.89 6.75
C LEU A 68 -0.34 -2.25 5.39
N PHE A 69 0.76 -2.68 4.77
CA PHE A 69 1.11 -2.23 3.43
C PHE A 69 0.11 -2.73 2.38
N ALA A 70 -0.31 -4.00 2.46
CA ALA A 70 -1.33 -4.56 1.58
C ALA A 70 -2.65 -3.78 1.67
N ALA A 71 -3.12 -3.50 2.89
CA ALA A 71 -4.32 -2.73 3.14
C ALA A 71 -4.24 -1.32 2.54
N ALA A 72 -3.11 -0.63 2.76
CA ALA A 72 -2.90 0.71 2.24
C ALA A 72 -2.84 0.74 0.70
N PHE A 73 -2.15 -0.22 0.08
CA PHE A 73 -2.04 -0.31 -1.37
C PHE A 73 -3.41 -0.63 -2.01
N ALA A 74 -4.13 -1.63 -1.48
CA ALA A 74 -5.47 -1.97 -1.96
C ALA A 74 -6.44 -0.78 -1.83
N ALA A 75 -6.44 -0.09 -0.69
CA ALA A 75 -7.30 1.07 -0.46
C ALA A 75 -7.00 2.22 -1.44
N SER A 76 -5.71 2.50 -1.71
CA SER A 76 -5.32 3.55 -2.66
C SER A 76 -5.76 3.23 -4.09
N VAL A 77 -5.56 1.99 -4.56
CA VAL A 77 -5.99 1.57 -5.90
C VAL A 77 -7.52 1.59 -6.01
N HIS A 78 -8.22 1.09 -4.98
CA HIS A 78 -9.68 1.11 -4.91
C HIS A 78 -10.23 2.54 -4.97
N GLY A 79 -9.63 3.48 -4.22
CA GLY A 79 -10.05 4.89 -4.19
C GLY A 79 -9.92 5.56 -5.56
N GLU A 80 -8.80 5.39 -6.23
CA GLU A 80 -8.57 5.95 -7.58
C GLU A 80 -9.52 5.34 -8.62
N LEU A 81 -9.72 4.02 -8.59
CA LEU A 81 -10.65 3.38 -9.52
C LEU A 81 -12.10 3.79 -9.24
N THR A 82 -12.50 3.94 -7.98
CA THR A 82 -13.81 4.46 -7.58
C THR A 82 -14.05 5.86 -8.13
N LEU A 83 -13.05 6.74 -8.06
CA LEU A 83 -13.13 8.08 -8.62
C LEU A 83 -13.32 8.05 -10.13
N VAL A 84 -12.51 7.26 -10.85
CA VAL A 84 -12.60 7.10 -12.30
C VAL A 84 -13.95 6.49 -12.71
N ALA A 85 -14.45 5.50 -11.98
CA ALA A 85 -15.76 4.88 -12.22
C ALA A 85 -16.88 5.93 -12.20
N ARG A 86 -16.91 6.77 -11.17
CA ARG A 86 -17.90 7.85 -11.01
C ARG A 86 -17.82 8.88 -12.15
N GLN A 87 -16.62 9.26 -12.56
CA GLN A 87 -16.41 10.16 -13.72
C GLN A 87 -16.97 9.60 -15.03
N HIS A 88 -17.10 8.28 -15.12
CA HIS A 88 -17.62 7.56 -16.29
C HIS A 88 -19.06 7.05 -16.10
N LEU A 89 -19.77 7.49 -15.05
CA LEU A 89 -21.14 7.08 -14.72
C LEU A 89 -21.29 5.56 -14.55
N LEU A 90 -20.23 4.89 -14.11
CA LEU A 90 -20.24 3.47 -13.77
C LEU A 90 -20.40 3.29 -12.26
N ASP A 91 -21.07 2.23 -11.86
CA ASP A 91 -21.23 1.88 -10.44
C ASP A 91 -19.91 1.34 -9.86
N PRO A 92 -19.32 1.99 -8.85
CA PRO A 92 -18.12 1.52 -8.19
C PRO A 92 -18.40 0.49 -7.09
N ALA A 93 -19.64 0.33 -6.63
CA ALA A 93 -19.97 -0.54 -5.50
C ALA A 93 -19.48 -2.00 -5.66
N PRO A 94 -19.44 -2.58 -6.87
CA PRO A 94 -18.92 -3.93 -7.06
C PRO A 94 -17.39 -4.04 -7.13
N ILE A 95 -16.65 -2.92 -7.12
CA ILE A 95 -15.19 -2.95 -7.19
C ILE A 95 -14.64 -3.61 -5.92
N THR A 96 -13.78 -4.62 -6.09
CA THR A 96 -13.00 -5.22 -5.01
C THR A 96 -11.53 -5.19 -5.40
N VAL A 97 -10.66 -4.81 -4.46
CA VAL A 97 -9.21 -4.81 -4.65
C VAL A 97 -8.58 -5.67 -3.58
N GLN A 98 -7.84 -6.69 -3.99
CA GLN A 98 -7.08 -7.58 -3.12
C GLN A 98 -5.60 -7.34 -3.35
N ALA A 99 -4.84 -7.10 -2.29
CA ALA A 99 -3.40 -6.96 -2.36
C ALA A 99 -2.73 -8.08 -1.56
N THR A 100 -1.78 -8.76 -2.21
CA THR A 100 -0.91 -9.75 -1.61
C THR A 100 0.48 -9.15 -1.52
N VAL A 101 1.03 -9.07 -0.32
CA VAL A 101 2.38 -8.57 -0.06
C VAL A 101 3.20 -9.71 0.51
N ALA A 102 4.30 -10.03 -0.17
CA ALA A 102 5.28 -10.99 0.29
C ALA A 102 6.53 -10.26 0.81
N VAL A 103 7.15 -10.82 1.85
CA VAL A 103 8.49 -10.45 2.31
C VAL A 103 9.42 -11.63 2.09
N GLY A 104 10.60 -11.37 1.50
CA GLY A 104 11.59 -12.39 1.18
C GLY A 104 13.02 -11.87 1.34
N ARG A 105 14.00 -12.74 1.14
CA ARG A 105 15.42 -12.33 1.10
C ARG A 105 15.71 -11.59 -0.21
N ASP A 106 16.43 -10.48 -0.11
CA ASP A 106 16.90 -9.78 -1.30
C ASP A 106 18.12 -10.54 -1.88
N PRO A 107 18.07 -11.00 -3.14
CA PRO A 107 19.21 -11.67 -3.76
C PRO A 107 20.40 -10.76 -4.02
N ALA A 108 20.22 -9.44 -4.02
CA ALA A 108 21.29 -8.47 -4.30
C ALA A 108 22.24 -8.29 -3.11
N ASP A 109 21.72 -8.27 -1.87
CA ASP A 109 22.50 -7.97 -0.67
C ASP A 109 22.24 -8.92 0.52
N GLY A 110 21.33 -9.89 0.39
CA GLY A 110 20.95 -10.81 1.47
C GLY A 110 20.01 -10.21 2.53
N GLY A 111 19.61 -8.95 2.36
CA GLY A 111 18.65 -8.22 3.17
C GLY A 111 17.22 -8.72 2.96
N TYR A 112 16.25 -7.81 3.10
CA TYR A 112 14.82 -8.12 2.88
C TYR A 112 14.24 -7.26 1.76
N LEU A 113 13.43 -7.89 0.93
CA LEU A 113 12.69 -7.25 -0.15
C LEU A 113 11.19 -7.56 0.00
N LEU A 114 10.35 -6.59 -0.35
CA LEU A 114 8.92 -6.80 -0.51
C LEU A 114 8.58 -7.03 -1.98
N GLN A 115 7.55 -7.83 -2.23
CA GLN A 115 6.88 -7.94 -3.53
C GLN A 115 5.37 -7.77 -3.33
N ALA A 116 4.70 -7.08 -4.25
CA ALA A 116 3.25 -6.89 -4.19
C ALA A 116 2.54 -7.40 -5.45
N ASN A 117 1.42 -8.09 -5.28
CA ASN A 117 0.47 -8.38 -6.35
C ASN A 117 -0.90 -7.82 -5.97
N VAL A 118 -1.49 -6.98 -6.82
CA VAL A 118 -2.79 -6.37 -6.59
C VAL A 118 -3.76 -6.80 -7.69
N GLU A 119 -4.86 -7.40 -7.28
CA GLU A 119 -5.91 -7.92 -8.15
C GLU A 119 -7.19 -7.12 -7.96
N VAL A 120 -7.81 -6.75 -9.09
CA VAL A 120 -9.00 -5.91 -9.11
C VAL A 120 -10.15 -6.66 -9.78
N ALA A 121 -11.23 -6.89 -9.04
CA ALA A 121 -12.49 -7.37 -9.59
C ALA A 121 -13.45 -6.19 -9.76
N TRP A 122 -14.14 -6.14 -10.91
CA TRP A 122 -15.19 -5.16 -11.17
C TRP A 122 -16.31 -5.79 -12.01
N PRO A 123 -17.15 -6.65 -11.38
CA PRO A 123 -18.23 -7.32 -12.08
C PRO A 123 -19.26 -6.31 -12.58
N GLY A 124 -19.92 -6.65 -13.69
CA GLY A 124 -20.91 -5.78 -14.35
C GLY A 124 -20.30 -4.76 -15.31
N VAL A 125 -18.97 -4.63 -15.39
CA VAL A 125 -18.29 -3.76 -16.36
C VAL A 125 -17.51 -4.61 -17.38
N PRO A 126 -17.63 -4.34 -18.70
CA PRO A 126 -16.85 -5.06 -19.70
C PRO A 126 -15.36 -5.01 -19.40
N ARG A 127 -14.67 -6.16 -19.40
CA ARG A 127 -13.25 -6.30 -19.04
C ARG A 127 -12.33 -5.31 -19.78
N ALA A 128 -12.59 -5.07 -21.07
CA ALA A 128 -11.84 -4.09 -21.86
C ALA A 128 -12.00 -2.65 -21.35
N THR A 129 -13.21 -2.28 -20.92
CA THR A 129 -13.49 -0.98 -20.28
C THR A 129 -12.83 -0.92 -18.91
N ALA A 130 -13.03 -1.92 -18.06
CA ALA A 130 -12.41 -1.99 -16.73
C ALA A 130 -10.88 -1.86 -16.80
N ARG A 131 -10.24 -2.55 -17.76
CA ARG A 131 -8.78 -2.51 -17.96
C ARG A 131 -8.29 -1.11 -18.33
N ARG A 132 -9.00 -0.43 -19.24
CA ARG A 132 -8.66 0.94 -19.66
C ARG A 132 -8.80 1.93 -18.50
N LEU A 133 -9.87 1.80 -17.73
CA LEU A 133 -10.12 2.68 -16.58
C LEU A 133 -9.15 2.42 -15.42
N LEU A 134 -8.81 1.15 -15.16
CA LEU A 134 -7.78 0.79 -14.20
C LEU A 134 -6.43 1.39 -14.60
N ALA A 135 -6.00 1.25 -15.86
CA ALA A 135 -4.76 1.86 -16.33
C ALA A 135 -4.72 3.38 -16.07
N ARG A 136 -5.84 4.09 -16.28
CA ARG A 136 -5.98 5.52 -15.98
C ARG A 136 -5.94 5.84 -14.48
N ALA A 137 -6.55 5.00 -13.64
CA ALA A 137 -6.50 5.16 -12.18
C ALA A 137 -5.05 5.02 -11.67
N LEU A 138 -4.32 4.04 -12.19
CA LEU A 138 -2.95 3.75 -11.76
C LEU A 138 -1.93 4.87 -12.09
N THR A 139 -2.19 5.73 -13.07
CA THR A 139 -1.33 6.91 -13.33
C THR A 139 -1.45 7.98 -12.25
N HIS A 140 -2.48 7.94 -11.42
CA HIS A 140 -2.74 8.92 -10.35
C HIS A 140 -2.40 8.36 -8.97
N CYS A 141 -2.65 7.06 -8.76
CA CYS A 141 -2.38 6.32 -7.53
C CYS A 141 -0.97 6.56 -6.95
N PRO A 142 -0.85 7.19 -5.76
CA PRO A 142 0.43 7.42 -5.10
C PRO A 142 1.20 6.13 -4.81
N TYR A 143 0.51 5.07 -4.39
CA TYR A 143 1.13 3.78 -4.08
C TYR A 143 1.71 3.11 -5.32
N THR A 144 1.01 3.14 -6.46
CA THR A 144 1.56 2.60 -7.72
C THR A 144 2.79 3.38 -8.19
N LYS A 145 2.79 4.72 -8.05
CA LYS A 145 3.97 5.55 -8.36
C LYS A 145 5.16 5.22 -7.46
N MET A 146 4.89 5.00 -6.17
CA MET A 146 5.91 4.63 -5.18
C MET A 146 6.50 3.25 -5.49
N THR A 147 5.66 2.24 -5.70
CA THR A 147 6.12 0.86 -5.91
C THR A 147 6.84 0.68 -7.24
N ALA A 148 6.46 1.41 -8.30
CA ALA A 148 7.10 1.33 -9.61
C ALA A 148 8.62 1.61 -9.60
N ARG A 149 9.14 2.21 -8.53
CA ARG A 149 10.59 2.47 -8.33
C ARG A 149 11.17 1.79 -7.10
N GLY A 150 10.33 1.18 -6.26
CA GLY A 150 10.71 0.71 -4.92
C GLY A 150 10.74 -0.81 -4.79
N ILE A 151 9.77 -1.51 -5.38
CA ILE A 151 9.62 -2.97 -5.23
C ILE A 151 9.04 -3.60 -6.50
N PRO A 152 9.28 -4.90 -6.76
CA PRO A 152 8.48 -5.63 -7.73
C PRO A 152 6.99 -5.58 -7.35
N ALA A 153 6.17 -4.98 -8.22
CA ALA A 153 4.74 -4.83 -7.99
C ALA A 153 3.92 -4.98 -9.27
N THR A 154 2.83 -5.75 -9.19
CA THR A 154 1.84 -5.89 -10.26
C THR A 154 0.49 -5.36 -9.81
N VAL A 155 -0.25 -4.72 -10.72
CA VAL A 155 -1.66 -4.37 -10.51
C VAL A 155 -2.43 -4.74 -11.78
N ALA A 156 -3.41 -5.65 -11.65
CA ALA A 156 -4.16 -6.18 -12.79
C ALA A 156 -5.62 -6.47 -12.44
N LEU A 157 -6.45 -6.66 -13.47
CA LEU A 157 -7.78 -7.21 -13.26
C LEU A 157 -7.68 -8.69 -12.87
N ALA A 158 -8.46 -9.11 -11.87
CA ALA A 158 -8.59 -10.50 -11.48
C ALA A 158 -8.93 -11.39 -12.69
N PRO A 159 -8.45 -12.64 -12.74
CA PRO A 159 -8.82 -13.58 -13.79
C PRO A 159 -10.34 -13.82 -13.81
N GLU A 160 -10.89 -14.15 -14.98
CA GLU A 160 -12.30 -14.54 -15.08
C GLU A 160 -12.52 -15.84 -14.31
N PRO A 161 -13.59 -15.96 -13.50
CA PRO A 161 -13.90 -17.23 -12.85
C PRO A 161 -14.14 -18.32 -13.90
N GLY A 162 -13.34 -19.39 -13.87
CA GLY A 162 -13.45 -20.54 -14.78
C GLY A 162 -12.39 -20.64 -15.88
N ALA A 163 -11.40 -19.73 -15.93
CA ALA A 163 -10.21 -19.89 -16.75
C ALA A 163 -9.14 -20.69 -15.99
N GLY A 164 -9.37 -22.01 -15.84
CA GLY A 164 -8.44 -22.97 -15.24
C GLY A 164 -8.37 -24.24 -16.08
#